data_AF-A0A0L7R536-F1
#
_entry.id   AF-A0A0L7R536-F1
#
_cell.length_a   1.000
_cell.length_b   1.000
_cell.length_c   1.000
_cell.angle_alpha   90.00
_cell.angle_beta   90.00
_cell.angle_gamma   90.00
#
_symmetry.space_group_name_H-M   'P 1'
#
loop_
_entity.id
_entity.type
_entity.pdbx_description
1 polymer ?
#
loop_
_entity_poly.entity_id
_entity_poly.type
_entity_poly.pdbx_seq_one_letter_code
_entity_poly.pdbx_strand_id
1 'polypeptide(L)'
;MVSGWCPCVPIGRRESPGQQQQQQQQQQQQQQQQQSASSSRSFGNDGAPFTVSAATDRAEMVQMFYYENRGKCCKKLLRYNGYPNKVLLFPEEGWARSASSSYWTLTPFWWSRSRCKVVEVAGTRRYSTQAKMVDTGTGTLYIIGSFKRMTTDPDFKLYLTSNVSSSDFNMGYSMTGTLERGCKKTNSFQMTHFAVIRRRDYEKAYEDSNPT
;
A
#
# COMPACT_ATOMS: atom_id res chain seq x y z
N MET A 1 66.67 -27.25 -4.87
CA MET A 1 65.83 -26.02 -4.84
C MET A 1 64.45 -26.45 -5.34
N VAL A 2 63.35 -26.43 -4.59
CA VAL A 2 62.99 -25.66 -3.40
C VAL A 2 62.15 -26.56 -2.49
N SER A 3 62.44 -26.44 -1.21
CA SER A 3 61.78 -27.01 -0.04
C SER A 3 60.29 -26.65 0.04
N GLY A 4 59.47 -27.60 0.51
CA GLY A 4 58.16 -27.28 1.09
C GLY A 4 58.31 -26.45 2.36
N TRP A 5 57.20 -25.83 2.81
CA TRP A 5 56.87 -25.51 4.20
C TRP A 5 55.43 -24.99 4.26
N CYS A 6 54.65 -25.61 5.15
CA CYS A 6 53.28 -25.22 5.50
C CYS A 6 53.31 -24.07 6.53
N PRO A 7 52.47 -23.03 6.39
CA PRO A 7 52.20 -22.12 7.50
C PRO A 7 51.03 -22.63 8.35
N CYS A 8 51.27 -22.62 9.66
CA CYS A 8 50.37 -23.06 10.71
C CYS A 8 49.17 -22.11 10.87
N VAL A 9 48.00 -22.70 11.10
CA VAL A 9 46.76 -22.01 11.50
C VAL A 9 46.88 -21.59 12.98
N PRO A 10 46.64 -20.32 13.34
CA PRO A 10 46.43 -19.97 14.74
C PRO A 10 45.06 -20.47 15.19
N ILE A 11 45.06 -21.38 16.15
CA ILE A 11 43.87 -21.81 16.90
C ILE A 11 43.32 -20.58 17.64
N GLY A 12 42.25 -20.01 17.09
CA GLY A 12 41.42 -19.02 17.76
C GLY A 12 40.73 -19.64 18.97
N ARG A 13 40.92 -19.00 20.11
CA ARG A 13 40.34 -19.32 21.42
C ARG A 13 38.81 -19.35 21.30
N ARG A 14 38.20 -20.47 21.66
CA ARG A 14 36.75 -20.66 21.74
C ARG A 14 36.22 -19.81 22.91
N GLU A 15 35.65 -18.65 22.61
CA GLU A 15 34.97 -17.81 23.60
C GLU A 15 33.59 -18.39 23.92
N SER A 16 33.31 -18.47 25.23
CA SER A 16 32.06 -18.97 25.79
C SER A 16 30.88 -18.03 25.49
N PRO A 17 29.68 -18.53 25.14
CA PRO A 17 28.53 -17.70 24.72
C PRO A 17 27.83 -16.94 25.87
N GLY A 18 28.51 -16.65 26.98
CA GLY A 18 27.87 -16.18 28.22
C GLY A 18 27.86 -14.67 28.47
N GLN A 19 28.57 -13.84 27.69
CA GLN A 19 28.77 -12.42 28.05
C GLN A 19 28.18 -11.39 27.08
N GLN A 20 27.71 -11.77 25.89
CA GLN A 20 27.02 -10.82 25.00
C GLN A 20 25.52 -10.64 25.30
N GLN A 21 24.92 -11.53 26.09
CA GLN A 21 23.48 -11.46 26.37
C GLN A 21 23.10 -10.45 27.48
N GLN A 22 24.05 -10.04 28.33
CA GLN A 22 23.75 -9.09 29.42
C GLN A 22 23.77 -7.62 28.98
N GLN A 23 24.50 -7.25 27.92
CA GLN A 23 24.49 -5.86 27.43
C GLN A 23 23.27 -5.53 26.55
N GLN A 24 22.64 -6.49 25.88
CA GLN A 24 21.42 -6.23 25.11
C GLN A 24 20.17 -6.05 25.99
N GLN A 25 20.09 -6.67 27.18
CA GLN A 25 18.95 -6.48 28.07
C GLN A 25 18.93 -5.11 28.77
N GLN A 26 20.08 -4.49 29.03
CA GLN A 26 20.12 -3.15 29.64
C GLN A 26 19.72 -2.03 28.66
N GLN A 27 19.94 -2.19 27.35
CA GLN A 27 19.48 -1.20 26.36
C GLN A 27 17.97 -1.27 26.08
N GLN A 28 17.32 -2.43 26.25
CA GLN A 28 15.87 -2.52 26.09
C GLN A 28 15.07 -1.91 27.26
N GLN A 29 15.61 -1.88 28.48
CA GLN A 29 14.91 -1.24 29.61
C GLN A 29 14.96 0.30 29.57
N GLN A 30 15.96 0.93 28.93
CA GLN A 30 15.99 2.39 28.81
C GLN A 30 15.07 2.94 27.72
N GLN A 31 14.68 2.16 26.70
CA GLN A 31 13.72 2.63 25.69
C GLN A 31 12.25 2.50 26.13
N GLN A 32 11.92 1.66 27.11
CA GLN A 32 10.55 1.58 27.64
C GLN A 32 10.18 2.72 28.60
N GLN A 33 11.14 3.43 29.21
CA GLN A 33 10.83 4.58 30.07
C GLN A 33 10.63 5.91 29.32
N GLN A 34 10.95 6.00 28.02
CA GLN A 34 10.67 7.20 27.23
C GLN A 34 9.34 7.17 26.47
N GLN A 35 8.67 6.02 26.34
CA GLN A 35 7.35 5.95 25.69
C GLN A 35 6.16 6.13 26.65
N SER A 36 6.37 6.07 27.96
CA SER A 36 5.33 6.35 28.96
C SER A 36 5.19 7.84 29.33
N ALA A 37 6.02 8.72 28.75
CA ALA A 37 6.03 10.16 29.08
C ALA A 37 5.28 11.05 28.07
N SER A 38 4.62 10.50 27.05
CA SER A 38 3.80 11.28 26.12
C SER A 38 2.29 11.15 26.34
N SER A 39 1.84 10.40 27.36
CA SER A 39 0.41 10.14 27.62
C SER A 39 -0.19 10.92 28.79
N SER A 40 0.57 11.77 29.49
CA SER A 40 0.01 12.62 30.56
C SER A 40 0.21 14.09 30.24
N ARG A 41 -0.53 14.60 29.25
CA ARG A 41 -0.84 16.04 29.28
C ARG A 41 -1.81 16.25 30.43
N SER A 42 -1.27 16.77 31.53
CA SER A 42 -2.05 17.34 32.61
C SER A 42 -3.01 18.35 32.00
N PHE A 43 -4.31 18.07 32.09
CA PHE A 43 -5.33 19.06 31.81
C PHE A 43 -5.26 20.08 32.94
N GLY A 44 -4.49 21.15 32.68
CA GLY A 44 -4.59 22.39 33.43
C GLY A 44 -6.05 22.84 33.37
N ASN A 45 -6.59 23.07 34.55
CA ASN A 45 -7.95 23.52 34.77
C ASN A 45 -8.07 25.00 34.39
N ASP A 46 -8.09 25.28 33.08
CA ASP A 46 -8.44 26.59 32.53
C ASP A 46 -9.67 26.40 31.64
N GLY A 47 -10.80 26.90 32.11
CA GLY A 47 -12.14 26.74 31.53
C GLY A 47 -12.35 27.47 30.19
N ALA A 48 -11.51 27.22 29.20
CA ALA A 48 -11.72 27.63 27.82
C ALA A 48 -12.20 26.41 27.01
N PRO A 49 -13.34 26.48 26.29
CA PRO A 49 -13.77 25.39 25.43
C PRO A 49 -12.73 25.24 24.32
N PHE A 50 -12.08 24.07 24.25
CA PHE A 50 -11.24 23.71 23.12
C PHE A 50 -12.14 23.66 21.88
N THR A 51 -12.02 24.66 21.01
CA THR A 51 -12.68 24.61 19.71
C THR A 51 -11.89 23.64 18.85
N VAL A 52 -12.38 22.41 18.71
CA VAL A 52 -11.85 21.51 17.68
C VAL A 52 -12.01 22.23 16.35
N SER A 53 -10.89 22.39 15.63
CA SER A 53 -10.92 23.05 14.32
C SER A 53 -11.79 22.22 13.38
N ALA A 54 -12.67 22.86 12.61
CA ALA A 54 -13.54 22.18 11.64
C ALA A 54 -12.79 21.28 10.64
N ALA A 55 -11.49 21.55 10.40
CA ALA A 55 -10.61 20.69 9.62
C ALA A 55 -10.33 19.34 10.28
N THR A 56 -10.12 19.31 11.61
CA THR A 56 -9.90 18.09 12.39
C THR A 56 -11.16 17.24 12.44
N ASP A 57 -12.32 17.85 12.71
CA ASP A 57 -13.62 17.15 12.69
C ASP A 57 -13.88 16.50 11.33
N ARG A 58 -13.57 17.21 10.23
CA ARG A 58 -13.72 16.68 8.88
C ARG A 58 -12.79 15.50 8.63
N ALA A 59 -11.53 15.57 9.07
CA ALA A 59 -10.58 14.48 8.91
C ALA A 59 -11.00 13.24 9.71
N GLU A 60 -11.48 13.42 10.93
CA GLU A 60 -11.99 12.36 11.79
C GLU A 60 -13.21 11.66 11.16
N MET A 61 -14.20 12.44 10.69
CA MET A 61 -15.38 11.90 10.00
C MET A 61 -15.01 11.11 8.73
N VAL A 62 -14.01 11.58 7.99
CA VAL A 62 -13.48 10.88 6.81
C VAL A 62 -12.83 9.56 7.21
N GLN A 63 -11.97 9.57 8.22
CA GLN A 63 -11.31 8.36 8.73
C GLN A 63 -12.33 7.34 9.25
N MET A 64 -13.33 7.79 10.02
CA MET A 64 -14.40 6.95 10.55
C MET A 64 -15.20 6.29 9.43
N PHE A 65 -15.50 7.01 8.36
CA PHE A 65 -16.15 6.41 7.19
C PHE A 65 -15.36 5.22 6.64
N TYR A 66 -14.04 5.34 6.48
CA TYR A 66 -13.24 4.21 5.99
C TYR A 66 -13.16 3.06 6.98
N TYR A 67 -13.05 3.36 8.28
CA TYR A 67 -13.02 2.35 9.32
C TYR A 67 -14.31 1.52 9.34
N GLU A 68 -15.47 2.19 9.31
CA GLU A 68 -16.79 1.54 9.30
C GLU A 68 -17.06 0.73 8.03
N ASN A 69 -16.43 1.10 6.90
CA ASN A 69 -16.64 0.45 5.61
C ASN A 69 -15.50 -0.52 5.22
N ARG A 70 -14.56 -0.77 6.12
CA ARG A 70 -13.54 -1.81 5.99
C ARG A 70 -14.20 -3.18 5.87
N GLY A 71 -13.75 -3.97 4.90
CA GLY A 71 -14.33 -5.28 4.57
C GLY A 71 -15.73 -5.26 3.93
N LYS A 72 -16.28 -4.07 3.62
CA LYS A 72 -17.59 -3.91 2.96
C LYS A 72 -17.43 -3.56 1.48
N CYS A 73 -18.55 -3.46 0.74
CA CYS A 73 -18.63 -3.09 -0.68
C CYS A 73 -17.56 -2.08 -1.16
N CYS A 74 -16.64 -2.53 -2.02
CA CYS A 74 -15.53 -1.70 -2.52
C CYS A 74 -16.03 -0.53 -3.37
N LYS A 75 -17.13 -0.71 -4.12
CA LYS A 75 -17.77 0.35 -4.91
C LYS A 75 -18.28 1.50 -4.02
N LYS A 76 -18.62 1.25 -2.75
CA LYS A 76 -18.98 2.32 -1.81
C LYS A 76 -17.75 3.19 -1.50
N LEU A 77 -16.60 2.57 -1.23
CA LEU A 77 -15.34 3.27 -1.00
C LEU A 77 -14.89 4.06 -2.25
N LEU A 78 -14.93 3.43 -3.44
CA LEU A 78 -14.57 4.10 -4.70
C LEU A 78 -15.43 5.35 -4.97
N ARG A 79 -16.73 5.30 -4.69
CA ARG A 79 -17.63 6.47 -4.81
C ARG A 79 -17.28 7.56 -3.81
N TYR A 80 -17.00 7.16 -2.57
CA TYR A 80 -16.63 8.09 -1.52
C TYR A 80 -15.29 8.79 -1.83
N ASN A 81 -14.30 8.07 -2.35
CA ASN A 81 -13.03 8.63 -2.83
C ASN A 81 -13.20 9.62 -3.98
N GLY A 82 -14.25 9.45 -4.79
CA GLY A 82 -14.46 10.22 -6.02
C GLY A 82 -13.71 9.61 -7.20
N TYR A 83 -14.02 10.09 -8.39
CA TYR A 83 -13.42 9.58 -9.63
C TYR A 83 -12.57 10.64 -10.31
N PRO A 84 -11.46 10.24 -10.98
CA PRO A 84 -10.92 8.88 -11.06
C PRO A 84 -10.31 8.40 -9.74
N ASN A 85 -10.40 7.09 -9.46
CA ASN A 85 -9.65 6.50 -8.35
C ASN A 85 -8.24 6.14 -8.83
N LYS A 86 -7.20 6.69 -8.16
CA LYS A 86 -5.80 6.39 -8.43
C LYS A 86 -5.41 5.09 -7.72
N VAL A 87 -4.93 4.12 -8.48
CA VAL A 87 -4.36 2.85 -8.00
C VAL A 87 -2.85 2.96 -8.16
N LEU A 88 -2.14 2.99 -7.05
CA LEU A 88 -0.69 2.96 -7.04
C LEU A 88 -0.24 1.51 -7.21
N LEU A 89 0.72 1.28 -8.10
CA LEU A 89 1.26 -0.04 -8.38
C LEU A 89 2.72 -0.09 -7.90
N PHE A 90 2.99 -1.02 -7.00
CA PHE A 90 4.32 -1.30 -6.50
C PHE A 90 4.78 -2.64 -7.08
N PRO A 91 5.90 -2.70 -7.80
CA PRO A 91 6.33 -3.94 -8.44
C PRO A 91 6.62 -5.01 -7.40
N GLU A 92 6.29 -6.24 -7.75
CA GLU A 92 6.73 -7.41 -6.99
C GLU A 92 8.23 -7.63 -7.20
N GLU A 93 8.92 -8.06 -6.14
CA GLU A 93 10.34 -8.41 -6.16
C GLU A 93 10.59 -9.55 -7.18
N GLY A 94 11.45 -9.31 -8.17
CA GLY A 94 11.76 -10.28 -9.24
C GLY A 94 11.07 -10.04 -10.58
N TRP A 95 10.15 -9.08 -10.71
CA TRP A 95 9.56 -8.73 -12.00
C TRP A 95 10.52 -7.86 -12.83
N ALA A 96 11.04 -8.39 -13.94
CA ALA A 96 12.14 -7.82 -14.73
C ALA A 96 11.80 -6.57 -15.57
N ARG A 97 10.57 -6.03 -15.48
CA ARG A 97 10.24 -4.75 -16.11
C ARG A 97 10.51 -3.63 -15.11
N SER A 98 11.37 -2.69 -15.48
CA SER A 98 11.63 -1.48 -14.72
C SER A 98 10.34 -0.97 -14.09
N ALA A 99 10.37 -0.91 -12.77
CA ALA A 99 9.40 -0.35 -11.85
C ALA A 99 9.09 1.13 -12.14
N SER A 100 8.83 1.50 -13.40
CA SER A 100 8.43 2.86 -13.73
C SER A 100 7.18 3.11 -12.90
N SER A 101 7.23 4.14 -12.04
CA SER A 101 6.15 4.59 -11.17
C SER A 101 4.88 4.77 -12.00
N SER A 102 4.15 3.66 -12.15
CA SER A 102 2.98 3.58 -12.99
C SER A 102 1.80 3.48 -12.05
N TYR A 103 0.80 4.29 -12.32
CA TYR A 103 -0.44 4.23 -11.60
C TYR A 103 -1.55 4.01 -12.61
N TRP A 104 -2.59 3.36 -12.13
CA TRP A 104 -3.81 3.21 -12.90
C TRP A 104 -4.84 4.18 -12.38
N THR A 105 -5.73 4.60 -13.26
CA THR A 105 -6.94 5.30 -12.87
C THR A 105 -8.16 4.49 -13.23
N LEU A 106 -9.11 4.45 -12.31
CA LEU A 106 -10.36 3.71 -12.43
C LEU A 106 -11.53 4.69 -12.42
N THR A 107 -12.32 4.65 -13.49
CA THR A 107 -13.55 5.44 -13.62
C THR A 107 -14.69 4.53 -14.05
N PRO A 108 -15.73 4.31 -13.24
CA PRO A 108 -16.89 3.53 -13.66
C PRO A 108 -17.64 4.29 -14.77
N PHE A 109 -18.32 3.54 -15.61
CA PHE A 109 -19.25 4.15 -16.56
C PHE A 109 -20.57 4.47 -15.87
N TRP A 110 -21.11 5.67 -16.06
CA TRP A 110 -22.38 6.06 -15.45
C TRP A 110 -23.55 5.18 -15.91
N TRP A 111 -23.51 4.70 -17.16
CA TRP A 111 -24.50 3.78 -17.72
C TRP A 111 -24.25 2.29 -17.42
N SER A 112 -23.13 1.91 -16.78
CA SER A 112 -22.82 0.50 -16.53
C SER A 112 -22.20 0.27 -15.16
N ARG A 113 -22.93 -0.47 -14.32
CA ARG A 113 -22.45 -0.86 -12.99
C ARG A 113 -21.39 -1.94 -13.00
N SER A 114 -21.17 -2.61 -14.13
CA SER A 114 -20.24 -3.73 -14.28
C SER A 114 -19.05 -3.42 -15.18
N ARG A 115 -18.89 -2.17 -15.62
CA ARG A 115 -17.80 -1.75 -16.49
C ARG A 115 -17.14 -0.48 -15.95
N CYS A 116 -15.83 -0.38 -16.17
CA CYS A 116 -15.07 0.82 -15.89
C CYS A 116 -14.07 1.08 -17.00
N LYS A 117 -13.68 2.35 -17.15
CA LYS A 117 -12.48 2.76 -17.88
C LYS A 117 -11.28 2.57 -16.96
N VAL A 118 -10.26 1.90 -17.49
CA VAL A 118 -8.95 1.77 -16.85
C VAL A 118 -7.96 2.55 -17.70
N VAL A 119 -7.21 3.45 -17.10
CA VAL A 119 -6.11 4.15 -17.77
C VAL A 119 -4.81 3.88 -17.03
N GLU A 120 -3.86 3.28 -17.72
CA GLU A 120 -2.50 3.11 -17.27
C GLU A 120 -1.68 4.34 -17.65
N VAL A 121 -1.01 4.92 -16.65
CA VAL A 121 -0.10 6.06 -16.82
C VAL A 121 1.30 5.60 -16.42
N ALA A 122 2.23 5.60 -17.36
CA ALA A 122 3.62 5.22 -17.14
C ALA A 122 4.54 6.25 -17.83
N GLY A 123 5.13 7.15 -17.03
CA GLY A 123 5.85 8.32 -17.56
C GLY A 123 4.97 9.16 -18.47
N THR A 124 5.40 9.37 -19.73
CA THR A 124 4.64 10.12 -20.75
C THR A 124 3.58 9.28 -21.46
N ARG A 125 3.60 7.95 -21.30
CA ARG A 125 2.69 7.04 -22.00
C ARG A 125 1.39 6.88 -21.24
N ARG A 126 0.28 6.93 -21.97
CA ARG A 126 -1.06 6.69 -21.44
C ARG A 126 -1.81 5.68 -22.31
N TYR A 127 -2.19 4.56 -21.72
CA TYR A 127 -3.00 3.53 -22.38
C TYR A 127 -4.35 3.45 -21.70
N SER A 128 -5.43 3.37 -22.48
CA SER A 128 -6.78 3.25 -21.92
C SER A 128 -7.51 2.04 -22.48
N THR A 129 -8.35 1.43 -21.65
CA THR A 129 -9.20 0.32 -22.04
C THR A 129 -10.49 0.31 -21.23
N GLN A 130 -11.44 -0.50 -21.67
CA GLN A 130 -12.66 -0.82 -20.93
C GLN A 130 -12.49 -2.18 -20.27
N ALA A 131 -12.81 -2.27 -18.99
CA ALA A 131 -12.69 -3.48 -18.19
C ALA A 131 -14.01 -3.82 -17.51
N LYS A 132 -14.20 -5.12 -17.22
CA LYS A 132 -15.30 -5.61 -16.38
C LYS A 132 -14.94 -5.39 -14.93
N MET A 133 -15.83 -4.75 -14.17
CA MET A 133 -15.69 -4.47 -12.75
C MET A 133 -16.73 -5.26 -11.94
N VAL A 134 -16.27 -6.23 -11.17
CA VAL A 134 -17.10 -7.15 -10.38
C VAL A 134 -16.83 -6.91 -8.90
N ASP A 135 -17.83 -6.42 -8.18
CA ASP A 135 -17.77 -6.25 -6.73
C ASP A 135 -18.60 -7.38 -6.10
N THR A 136 -18.03 -8.06 -5.12
CA THR A 136 -18.66 -9.15 -4.38
C THR A 136 -19.65 -8.65 -3.32
N GLY A 137 -19.60 -7.36 -2.97
CA GLY A 137 -20.35 -6.77 -1.86
C GLY A 137 -19.72 -7.01 -0.48
N THR A 138 -18.86 -8.03 -0.36
CA THR A 138 -18.18 -8.47 0.86
C THR A 138 -16.71 -8.07 0.87
N GLY A 139 -16.42 -6.87 0.36
CA GLY A 139 -15.08 -6.29 0.43
C GLY A 139 -14.05 -6.83 -0.55
N THR A 140 -14.48 -7.45 -1.64
CA THR A 140 -13.60 -7.85 -2.75
C THR A 140 -14.10 -7.29 -4.07
N LEU A 141 -13.17 -6.76 -4.88
CA LEU A 141 -13.38 -6.17 -6.19
C LEU A 141 -12.40 -6.76 -7.21
N TYR A 142 -12.92 -7.20 -8.34
CA TYR A 142 -12.13 -7.65 -9.49
C TYR A 142 -12.33 -6.70 -10.66
N ILE A 143 -11.23 -6.33 -11.32
CA ILE A 143 -11.24 -5.57 -12.56
C ILE A 143 -10.46 -6.35 -13.61
N ILE A 144 -11.17 -6.83 -14.62
CA ILE A 144 -10.62 -7.75 -15.63
C ILE A 144 -10.76 -7.08 -16.99
N GLY A 145 -9.65 -6.94 -17.71
CA GLY A 145 -9.63 -6.25 -18.98
C GLY A 145 -8.43 -6.62 -19.83
N SER A 146 -8.29 -5.89 -20.94
CA SER A 146 -7.21 -6.10 -21.89
C SER A 146 -6.79 -4.79 -22.54
N PHE A 147 -5.51 -4.47 -22.53
CA PHE A 147 -4.95 -3.35 -23.27
C PHE A 147 -4.63 -3.79 -24.70
N LYS A 148 -5.62 -3.76 -25.59
CA LYS A 148 -5.51 -4.26 -26.98
C LYS A 148 -4.34 -3.69 -27.81
N ARG A 149 -3.84 -2.50 -27.44
CA ARG A 149 -2.69 -1.85 -28.11
C ARG A 149 -1.34 -2.30 -27.56
N MET A 150 -1.33 -3.17 -26.55
CA MET A 150 -0.14 -3.75 -25.95
C MET A 150 0.11 -5.11 -26.60
N THR A 151 1.34 -5.34 -27.08
CA THR A 151 1.69 -6.56 -27.84
C THR A 151 2.06 -7.73 -26.95
N THR A 152 2.53 -7.47 -25.73
CA THR A 152 2.92 -8.47 -24.74
C THR A 152 2.00 -8.39 -23.53
N ASP A 153 1.50 -9.54 -23.09
CA ASP A 153 0.62 -9.69 -21.91
C ASP A 153 -0.52 -8.65 -21.85
N PRO A 154 -1.34 -8.55 -22.90
CA PRO A 154 -2.35 -7.50 -22.99
C PRO A 154 -3.44 -7.65 -21.93
N ASP A 155 -3.67 -8.88 -21.44
CA ASP A 155 -4.73 -9.18 -20.49
C ASP A 155 -4.27 -8.96 -19.06
N PHE A 156 -5.20 -8.52 -18.22
CA PHE A 156 -4.92 -8.27 -16.81
C PHE A 156 -6.08 -8.65 -15.90
N LYS A 157 -5.73 -8.92 -14.66
CA LYS A 157 -6.66 -9.08 -13.54
C LYS A 157 -6.15 -8.23 -12.37
N LEU A 158 -6.91 -7.20 -12.02
CA LEU A 158 -6.68 -6.41 -10.83
C LEU A 158 -7.63 -6.90 -9.74
N TYR A 159 -7.07 -7.34 -8.63
CA TYR A 159 -7.76 -7.68 -7.40
C TYR A 159 -7.58 -6.54 -6.41
N LEU A 160 -8.66 -6.10 -5.77
CA LEU A 160 -8.65 -5.12 -4.70
C LEU A 160 -9.58 -5.58 -3.57
N THR A 161 -9.18 -5.38 -2.33
CA THR A 161 -9.97 -5.64 -1.15
C THR A 161 -10.08 -4.41 -0.26
N SER A 162 -11.27 -4.19 0.29
CA SER A 162 -11.50 -3.23 1.37
C SER A 162 -11.22 -3.82 2.75
N ASN A 163 -10.94 -5.13 2.85
CA ASN A 163 -10.47 -5.77 4.06
C ASN A 163 -8.96 -5.52 4.22
N VAL A 164 -8.63 -4.25 4.37
CA VAL A 164 -7.26 -3.75 4.53
C VAL A 164 -6.72 -4.20 5.89
N SER A 165 -5.42 -4.37 6.08
CA SER A 165 -4.84 -4.66 7.42
C SER A 165 -4.83 -3.40 8.30
N SER A 166 -4.61 -3.54 9.61
CA SER A 166 -4.54 -2.36 10.48
C SER A 166 -3.28 -1.51 10.20
N SER A 167 -2.16 -2.15 9.82
CA SER A 167 -0.95 -1.45 9.38
C SER A 167 -1.19 -0.65 8.10
N ASP A 168 -1.79 -1.29 7.08
CA ASP A 168 -2.12 -0.63 5.81
C ASP A 168 -3.13 0.52 6.00
N PHE A 169 -4.09 0.34 6.90
CA PHE A 169 -5.06 1.38 7.23
C PHE A 169 -4.39 2.60 7.88
N ASN A 170 -3.43 2.36 8.78
CA ASN A 170 -2.63 3.41 9.43
C ASN A 170 -1.70 4.13 8.43
N MET A 171 -1.26 3.42 7.39
CA MET A 171 -0.54 4.00 6.24
C MET A 171 -1.46 4.79 5.30
N GLY A 172 -2.76 4.86 5.58
CA GLY A 172 -3.72 5.63 4.81
C GLY A 172 -4.25 4.93 3.57
N TYR A 173 -4.24 3.60 3.53
CA TYR A 173 -4.85 2.83 2.44
C TYR A 173 -6.33 2.54 2.70
N SER A 174 -7.15 2.80 1.69
CA SER A 174 -8.58 2.47 1.68
C SER A 174 -8.84 1.07 1.10
N MET A 175 -7.99 0.63 0.18
CA MET A 175 -7.99 -0.70 -0.42
C MET A 175 -6.57 -1.14 -0.75
N THR A 176 -6.32 -2.44 -0.68
CA THR A 176 -5.07 -3.09 -1.07
C THR A 176 -5.37 -4.27 -1.97
N GLY A 177 -4.37 -4.82 -2.65
CA GLY A 177 -4.55 -5.96 -3.53
C GLY A 177 -3.38 -6.13 -4.49
N THR A 178 -3.68 -6.68 -5.65
CA THR A 178 -2.67 -7.24 -6.55
C THR A 178 -3.07 -7.08 -8.02
N LEU A 179 -2.05 -6.93 -8.87
CA LEU A 179 -2.20 -6.87 -10.31
C LEU A 179 -1.47 -8.04 -10.97
N GLU A 180 -2.25 -8.87 -11.65
CA GLU A 180 -1.74 -9.90 -12.53
C GLU A 180 -1.80 -9.45 -14.00
N ARG A 181 -0.75 -9.75 -14.74
CA ARG A 181 -0.67 -9.56 -16.20
C ARG A 181 -0.49 -10.92 -16.87
N GLY A 182 -0.92 -11.05 -18.12
CA GLY A 182 -0.66 -12.24 -18.90
C GLY A 182 -1.57 -12.39 -20.11
N CYS A 183 -1.99 -13.63 -20.35
CA CYS A 183 -2.79 -14.01 -21.52
C CYS A 183 -4.01 -14.83 -21.08
N LYS A 184 -5.20 -14.31 -21.37
CA LYS A 184 -6.47 -14.97 -21.09
C LYS A 184 -6.65 -16.24 -21.92
N LYS A 185 -6.10 -16.29 -23.14
CA LYS A 185 -6.25 -17.46 -24.03
C LYS A 185 -5.54 -18.70 -23.48
N THR A 186 -4.35 -18.51 -22.92
CA THR A 186 -3.55 -19.60 -22.31
C THR A 186 -3.80 -19.74 -20.81
N ASN A 187 -4.64 -18.88 -20.24
CA ASN A 187 -4.86 -18.73 -18.79
C ASN A 187 -3.54 -18.58 -17.98
N SER A 188 -2.50 -18.04 -18.62
CA SER A 188 -1.23 -17.78 -17.98
C SER A 188 -1.25 -16.36 -17.44
N PHE A 189 -1.34 -16.22 -16.12
CA PHE A 189 -1.27 -14.94 -15.42
C PHE A 189 -0.15 -15.01 -14.39
N GLN A 190 0.61 -13.93 -14.30
CA GLN A 190 1.67 -13.77 -13.31
C GLN A 190 1.40 -12.52 -12.49
N MET A 191 1.62 -12.64 -11.19
CA MET A 191 1.67 -11.50 -10.29
C MET A 191 2.78 -10.55 -10.76
N THR A 192 2.50 -9.26 -10.78
CA THR A 192 3.46 -8.26 -11.24
C THR A 192 3.60 -7.09 -10.29
N HIS A 193 2.51 -6.70 -9.63
CA HIS A 193 2.49 -5.56 -8.73
C HIS A 193 1.55 -5.80 -7.55
N PHE A 194 1.92 -5.27 -6.40
CA PHE A 194 0.97 -4.89 -5.36
C PHE A 194 0.23 -3.62 -5.79
N ALA A 195 -1.07 -3.58 -5.51
CA ALA A 195 -1.94 -2.49 -5.89
C ALA A 195 -2.57 -1.88 -4.63
N VAL A 196 -2.55 -0.54 -4.51
CA VAL A 196 -3.19 0.14 -3.38
C VAL A 196 -3.96 1.37 -3.84
N ILE A 197 -5.01 1.71 -3.10
CA ILE A 197 -5.75 2.96 -3.26
C ILE A 197 -5.72 3.70 -1.93
N ARG A 198 -5.15 4.91 -1.92
CA ARG A 198 -5.10 5.77 -0.73
C ARG A 198 -6.47 6.32 -0.36
N ARG A 199 -6.67 6.59 0.93
CA ARG A 199 -7.82 7.34 1.44
C ARG A 199 -7.71 8.79 0.97
N ARG A 200 -8.84 9.46 0.77
CA ARG A 200 -8.88 10.82 0.21
C ARG A 200 -8.20 11.84 1.11
N ASP A 201 -8.30 11.69 2.42
CA ASP A 201 -7.62 12.52 3.43
C ASP A 201 -6.09 12.41 3.34
N TYR A 202 -5.57 11.23 2.99
CA TYR A 202 -4.12 11.00 2.82
C TYR A 202 -3.59 11.42 1.45
N GLU A 203 -4.40 11.32 0.39
CA GLU A 203 -4.00 11.76 -0.95
C GLU A 203 -3.72 13.27 -0.96
N LYS A 204 -4.62 14.08 -0.37
CA LYS A 204 -4.47 15.53 -0.31
C LYS A 204 -3.21 15.98 0.45
N ALA A 205 -2.94 15.36 1.60
CA ALA A 205 -1.77 15.68 2.39
C ALA A 205 -0.45 15.46 1.62
N TYR A 206 -0.41 14.46 0.73
CA TYR A 206 0.77 14.19 -0.09
C TYR A 206 0.89 15.19 -1.25
N GLU A 207 -0.22 15.53 -1.92
CA GLU A 207 -0.25 16.52 -3.00
C GLU A 207 0.16 17.91 -2.50
N ASP A 208 -0.31 18.33 -1.32
CA ASP A 208 0.02 19.63 -0.73
C ASP A 208 1.50 19.71 -0.25
N SER A 209 2.13 18.56 0.04
CA SER A 209 3.52 18.48 0.53
C SER A 209 4.59 18.45 -0.56
N ASN A 210 4.22 18.25 -1.83
CA ASN A 210 5.12 18.35 -2.97
C ASN A 210 4.90 19.69 -3.68
N PRO A 211 5.61 20.77 -3.28
CA PRO A 211 5.56 22.00 -4.04
C PRO A 211 6.09 21.73 -5.46
N THR A 212 5.26 22.00 -6.46
CA THR A 212 5.66 22.10 -7.88
C THR A 212 6.72 23.17 -8.08
#